data_AF-A0A2V5N518-F1
#
_entry.id   AF-A0A2V5N518-F1
#
_cell.length_a   1.000
_cell.length_b   1.000
_cell.length_c   1.000
_cell.angle_alpha   90.00
_cell.angle_beta   90.00
_cell.angle_gamma   90.00
#
_symmetry.space_group_name_H-M   'P 1'
#
loop_
_entity.id
_entity.type
_entity.pdbx_description
1 polymer ?
#
loop_
_entity_poly.entity_id
_entity_poly.type
_entity_poly.pdbx_seq_one_letter_code
_entity_poly.pdbx_strand_id
1 'polypeptide(L)'
;MTTLEPKTNIRPCMARYLIASDPITATGPHSLAQVVQASVRAVDERTLYPVARSDAGLAFQPKTLLALLSYCYARQIYGSAHIENDMACDGKFRQLCHDEFPDAGVLRRFRRENRETVRLCLAEALGFLAEQKVKAGVVTKVSPAHLAEEATRRITMAMFIDSLELDGD
;
A
#
# COMPACT_ATOMS: atom_id res chain seq x y z
N MET A 1 -0.47 -38.42 -34.49
CA MET A 1 0.29 -37.74 -33.41
C MET A 1 -0.20 -36.31 -33.36
N THR A 2 -1.11 -35.99 -32.43
CA THR A 2 -1.73 -34.66 -32.31
C THR A 2 -1.08 -33.91 -31.16
N THR A 3 -0.41 -32.81 -31.50
CA THR A 3 0.28 -31.89 -30.60
C THR A 3 -0.76 -31.08 -29.80
N LEU A 4 -0.68 -31.14 -28.47
CA LEU A 4 -1.45 -30.31 -27.55
C LEU A 4 -0.66 -29.02 -27.29
N GLU A 5 -1.19 -27.87 -27.72
CA GLU A 5 -0.69 -26.56 -27.30
C GLU A 5 -1.30 -26.14 -25.96
N PRO A 6 -0.54 -25.49 -25.06
CA PRO A 6 -1.04 -25.02 -23.78
C PRO A 6 -1.82 -23.71 -23.95
N LYS A 7 -3.08 -23.70 -23.50
CA LYS A 7 -3.90 -22.48 -23.38
C LYS A 7 -3.33 -21.57 -22.29
N THR A 8 -2.53 -20.58 -22.66
CA THR A 8 -2.23 -19.42 -21.81
C THR A 8 -3.51 -18.62 -21.63
N ASN A 9 -4.13 -18.77 -20.47
CA ASN A 9 -5.31 -18.02 -20.05
C ASN A 9 -4.88 -16.63 -19.55
N ILE A 10 -4.43 -15.78 -20.48
CA ILE A 10 -4.16 -14.37 -20.20
C ILE A 10 -5.53 -13.70 -20.10
N ARG A 11 -5.97 -13.46 -18.87
CA ARG A 11 -7.17 -12.66 -18.62
C ARG A 11 -6.91 -11.23 -19.10
N PRO A 12 -7.77 -10.66 -19.97
CA PRO A 12 -7.59 -9.29 -20.43
C PRO A 12 -7.93 -8.32 -19.28
N CYS A 13 -6.93 -7.58 -18.80
CA CYS A 13 -7.07 -6.54 -17.79
C CYS A 13 -7.73 -5.30 -18.43
N MET A 14 -8.96 -4.99 -18.03
CA MET A 14 -9.65 -3.76 -18.45
C MET A 14 -9.07 -2.55 -17.72
N ALA A 15 -8.07 -1.93 -18.33
CA ALA A 15 -7.54 -0.65 -17.88
C ALA A 15 -8.63 0.44 -17.96
N ARG A 16 -8.92 1.08 -16.83
CA ARG A 16 -9.67 2.35 -16.80
C ARG A 16 -8.90 3.40 -16.00
N TYR A 17 -8.81 4.55 -16.65
CA TYR A 17 -8.35 5.87 -16.21
C TYR A 17 -6.85 6.17 -16.29
N LEU A 18 -6.51 6.82 -17.41
CA LEU A 18 -5.42 7.79 -17.52
C LEU A 18 -5.86 9.10 -16.84
N ILE A 19 -5.06 9.61 -15.91
CA ILE A 19 -5.05 11.04 -15.57
C ILE A 19 -3.59 11.50 -15.61
N ALA A 20 -3.34 12.53 -16.42
CA ALA A 20 -2.06 13.18 -16.61
C ALA A 20 -1.56 13.80 -15.29
N SER A 21 -0.24 13.77 -15.08
CA SER A 21 0.41 14.39 -13.92
C SER A 21 1.05 15.70 -14.35
N ASP A 22 0.58 16.83 -13.81
CA ASP A 22 1.20 18.15 -13.96
C ASP A 22 2.13 18.47 -12.76
N PRO A 23 3.13 19.36 -12.93
CA PRO A 23 4.24 19.52 -11.99
C PRO A 23 3.93 20.47 -10.82
N ILE A 24 4.43 20.04 -9.66
CA ILE A 24 4.96 20.78 -8.50
C ILE A 24 4.65 22.29 -8.48
N THR A 25 3.55 22.67 -7.83
CA THR A 25 3.45 23.65 -6.71
C THR A 25 1.98 23.96 -6.48
N ALA A 26 1.35 23.41 -5.43
CA ALA A 26 0.07 23.92 -4.95
C ALA A 26 -0.28 23.32 -3.59
N THR A 27 -0.65 24.19 -2.66
CA THR A 27 -1.53 23.88 -1.52
C THR A 27 -2.91 23.51 -2.08
N GLY A 28 -3.01 22.36 -2.73
CA GLY A 28 -4.23 21.76 -3.26
C GLY A 28 -4.77 20.64 -2.34
N PRO A 29 -5.91 20.01 -2.67
CA PRO A 29 -6.37 18.84 -1.94
C PRO A 29 -5.31 17.74 -2.04
N HIS A 30 -4.61 17.47 -0.95
CA HIS A 30 -3.64 16.39 -0.90
C HIS A 30 -4.35 15.08 -1.24
N SER A 31 -3.84 14.32 -2.22
CA SER A 31 -4.31 12.96 -2.45
C SER A 31 -3.82 12.05 -1.33
N LEU A 32 -4.51 10.91 -1.10
CA LEU A 32 -4.08 9.92 -0.12
C LEU A 32 -2.62 9.47 -0.36
N ALA A 33 -2.21 9.30 -1.61
CA ALA A 33 -0.84 8.93 -1.96
C ALA A 33 0.18 10.00 -1.54
N GLN A 34 -0.15 11.29 -1.75
CA GLN A 34 0.72 12.40 -1.34
C GLN A 34 0.85 12.49 0.18
N VAL A 35 -0.23 12.27 0.93
CA VAL A 35 -0.19 12.24 2.40
C VAL A 35 0.68 11.09 2.88
N VAL A 36 0.47 9.88 2.35
CA VAL A 36 1.29 8.71 2.70
C VAL A 36 2.77 8.96 2.39
N GLN A 37 3.09 9.49 1.20
CA GLN A 37 4.48 9.85 0.86
C GLN A 37 5.06 10.91 1.80
N ALA A 38 4.27 11.90 2.23
CA ALA A 38 4.72 12.90 3.19
C ALA A 38 5.01 12.27 4.57
N SER A 39 4.12 11.42 5.08
CA SER A 39 4.32 10.70 6.35
C SER A 39 5.57 9.82 6.30
N VAL A 40 5.77 9.08 5.21
CA VAL A 40 6.95 8.21 5.01
C VAL A 40 8.24 9.01 4.90
N ARG A 41 8.23 10.19 4.26
CA ARG A 41 9.41 11.07 4.19
C ARG A 41 9.86 11.55 5.58
N ALA A 42 8.94 11.68 6.53
CA ALA A 42 9.26 12.09 7.90
C ALA A 42 9.85 10.96 8.77
N VAL A 43 9.74 9.70 8.33
CA VAL A 43 10.32 8.55 9.04
C VAL A 43 11.84 8.52 8.86
N ASP A 44 12.57 8.39 9.96
CA ASP A 44 14.00 8.10 9.92
C ASP A 44 14.24 6.70 9.35
N GLU A 45 14.85 6.65 8.18
CA GLU A 45 15.12 5.44 7.43
C GLU A 45 16.00 4.45 8.18
N ARG A 46 16.87 4.94 9.07
CA ARG A 46 17.76 4.10 9.90
C ARG A 46 17.00 3.24 10.90
N THR A 47 15.75 3.59 11.17
CA THR A 47 14.85 2.84 12.07
C THR A 47 14.09 1.72 11.35
N LEU A 48 14.11 1.72 10.02
CA LEU A 48 13.45 0.70 9.22
C LEU A 48 14.35 -0.52 9.03
N TYR A 49 13.79 -1.71 9.21
CA TYR A 49 14.45 -2.96 8.88
C TYR A 49 14.32 -3.24 7.38
N PRO A 50 15.44 -3.22 6.61
CA PRO A 50 15.40 -3.53 5.19
C PRO A 50 15.19 -5.03 4.98
N VAL A 51 14.33 -5.38 4.02
CA VAL A 51 14.04 -6.77 3.65
C VAL A 51 14.66 -7.20 2.32
N ALA A 52 15.32 -6.27 1.65
CA ALA A 52 16.03 -6.47 0.40
C ALA A 52 17.38 -5.76 0.48
N ARG A 53 18.27 -6.09 -0.45
CA ARG A 53 19.56 -5.42 -0.59
C ARG A 53 19.36 -3.99 -1.08
N SER A 54 20.29 -3.10 -0.75
CA SER A 54 20.23 -1.69 -1.16
C SER A 54 20.25 -1.47 -2.68
N ASP A 55 20.71 -2.47 -3.45
CA ASP A 55 20.78 -2.50 -4.91
C ASP A 55 19.58 -3.21 -5.58
N ALA A 56 18.59 -3.66 -4.81
CA ALA A 56 17.48 -4.50 -5.31
C ALA A 56 16.40 -3.75 -6.13
N GLY A 57 16.51 -2.43 -6.31
CA GLY A 57 15.53 -1.60 -7.01
C GLY A 57 14.75 -0.67 -6.07
N LEU A 58 14.05 0.31 -6.64
CA LEU A 58 13.34 1.34 -5.89
C LEU A 58 12.09 0.80 -5.20
N ALA A 59 11.42 -0.20 -5.78
CA ALA A 59 10.24 -0.82 -5.18
C ALA A 59 10.54 -1.56 -3.88
N PHE A 60 11.79 -2.01 -3.70
CA PHE A 60 12.23 -2.80 -2.57
C PHE A 60 12.84 -1.95 -1.45
N GLN A 61 12.97 -0.64 -1.66
CA GLN A 61 13.47 0.27 -0.63
C GLN A 61 12.48 0.35 0.54
N PRO A 62 12.96 0.42 1.79
CA PRO A 62 12.09 0.39 2.98
C PRO A 62 10.98 1.44 2.95
N LYS A 63 11.29 2.67 2.52
CA LYS A 63 10.30 3.75 2.41
C LYS A 63 9.25 3.47 1.34
N THR A 64 9.62 2.85 0.23
CA THR A 64 8.65 2.48 -0.83
C THR A 64 7.70 1.41 -0.34
N LEU A 65 8.21 0.35 0.30
CA LEU A 65 7.39 -0.71 0.89
C LEU A 65 6.47 -0.18 1.99
N LEU A 66 6.97 0.75 2.82
CA LEU A 66 6.17 1.41 3.84
C LEU A 66 5.02 2.23 3.24
N ALA A 67 5.32 3.03 2.21
CA ALA A 67 4.31 3.81 1.50
C ALA A 67 3.25 2.91 0.86
N LEU A 68 3.67 1.83 0.19
CA LEU A 68 2.79 0.87 -0.45
C LEU A 68 1.83 0.23 0.56
N LEU A 69 2.34 -0.33 1.66
CA LEU A 69 1.50 -0.97 2.67
C LEU A 69 0.55 0.02 3.36
N SER A 70 1.02 1.20 3.77
CA SER A 70 0.16 2.21 4.39
C SER A 70 -0.93 2.67 3.44
N TYR A 71 -0.62 2.84 2.14
CA TYR A 71 -1.59 3.19 1.12
C TYR A 71 -2.66 2.09 0.89
N CYS A 72 -2.23 0.83 0.74
CA CYS A 72 -3.12 -0.32 0.58
C CYS A 72 -4.06 -0.47 1.79
N TYR A 73 -3.51 -0.43 3.01
CA TYR A 73 -4.30 -0.60 4.23
C TYR A 73 -5.23 0.58 4.47
N ALA A 74 -4.86 1.81 4.10
CA ALA A 74 -5.79 2.95 4.13
C ALA A 74 -6.99 2.75 3.19
N ARG A 75 -6.77 2.10 2.04
CA ARG A 75 -7.80 1.71 1.05
C ARG A 75 -8.52 0.40 1.38
N GLN A 76 -8.20 -0.25 2.50
CA GLN A 76 -8.76 -1.54 2.91
C GLN A 76 -8.39 -2.72 1.99
N ILE A 77 -7.23 -2.66 1.34
CA ILE A 77 -6.64 -3.74 0.55
C ILE A 77 -5.58 -4.42 1.42
N TYR A 78 -5.83 -5.64 1.88
CA TYR A 78 -5.08 -6.22 3.00
C TYR A 78 -4.19 -7.41 2.63
N GLY A 79 -4.67 -8.33 1.80
CA GLY A 79 -3.94 -9.55 1.42
C GLY A 79 -2.74 -9.24 0.54
N SER A 80 -1.58 -9.80 0.84
CA SER A 80 -0.35 -9.46 0.13
C SER A 80 -0.36 -10.04 -1.30
N ALA A 81 -0.96 -11.22 -1.51
CA ALA A 81 -1.15 -11.77 -2.85
C ALA A 81 -2.14 -10.92 -3.68
N HIS A 82 -3.17 -10.38 -3.05
CA HIS A 82 -4.09 -9.46 -3.71
C HIS A 82 -3.38 -8.16 -4.12
N ILE A 83 -2.55 -7.58 -3.23
CA ILE A 83 -1.75 -6.39 -3.55
C ILE A 83 -0.79 -6.66 -4.72
N GLU A 84 -0.09 -7.79 -4.72
CA GLU A 84 0.80 -8.21 -5.82
C GLU A 84 0.07 -8.25 -7.17
N ASN A 85 -1.10 -8.88 -7.21
CA ASN A 85 -1.90 -9.01 -8.43
C ASN A 85 -2.46 -7.65 -8.92
N ASP A 86 -2.89 -6.79 -8.00
CA ASP A 86 -3.47 -5.49 -8.33
C ASP A 86 -2.43 -4.48 -8.83
N MET A 87 -1.19 -4.58 -8.35
CA MET A 87 -0.10 -3.66 -8.70
C MET A 87 0.19 -3.61 -10.20
N ALA A 88 0.08 -4.75 -10.89
CA ALA A 88 0.29 -4.82 -12.34
C ALA A 88 -0.79 -4.08 -13.15
N CYS A 89 -1.98 -3.86 -12.57
CA CYS A 89 -3.17 -3.35 -13.26
C CYS A 89 -3.62 -1.93 -12.80
N ASP A 90 -3.22 -1.44 -11.62
CA ASP A 90 -3.62 -0.11 -11.11
C ASP A 90 -2.49 0.93 -11.23
N GLY A 91 -2.71 1.95 -12.07
CA GLY A 91 -1.75 3.02 -12.35
C GLY A 91 -1.36 3.86 -11.12
N LYS A 92 -2.14 3.82 -10.03
CA LYS A 92 -1.78 4.49 -8.77
C LYS A 92 -0.59 3.82 -8.08
N PHE A 93 -0.37 2.52 -8.31
CA PHE A 93 0.82 1.83 -7.79
C PHE A 93 2.08 2.20 -8.55
N ARG A 94 1.99 2.54 -9.84
CA ARG A 94 3.15 3.00 -10.62
C ARG A 94 3.77 4.28 -10.04
N GLN A 95 2.94 5.19 -9.51
CA GLN A 95 3.41 6.40 -8.83
C GLN A 95 4.15 6.13 -7.52
N LEU A 96 3.89 4.99 -6.88
CA LEU A 96 4.51 4.61 -5.60
C LEU A 96 5.73 3.71 -5.82
N CYS A 97 5.65 2.76 -6.77
CA CYS A 97 6.62 1.67 -6.90
C CYS A 97 7.54 1.80 -8.12
N HIS A 98 7.47 2.90 -8.89
CA HIS A 98 8.39 3.17 -10.01
C HIS A 98 8.44 2.05 -11.08
N ASP A 99 7.28 1.48 -11.44
CA ASP A 99 7.13 0.37 -12.40
C ASP A 99 7.85 -0.95 -12.02
N GLU A 100 8.36 -1.05 -10.80
CA GLU A 100 8.82 -2.29 -10.17
C GLU A 100 7.79 -2.76 -9.14
N PHE A 101 7.60 -4.06 -8.96
CA PHE A 101 6.56 -4.59 -8.07
C PHE A 101 7.13 -5.66 -7.12
N PRO A 102 7.06 -5.44 -5.79
CA PRO A 102 7.47 -6.46 -4.83
C PRO A 102 6.44 -7.59 -4.77
N ASP A 103 6.92 -8.82 -4.56
CA ASP A 103 6.03 -9.98 -4.37
C ASP A 103 5.38 -9.98 -2.98
N ALA A 104 4.36 -10.82 -2.81
CA ALA A 104 3.64 -10.97 -1.55
C ALA A 104 4.56 -11.40 -0.38
N GLY A 105 5.62 -12.16 -0.64
CA GLY A 105 6.59 -12.59 0.37
C GLY A 105 7.38 -11.43 0.96
N VAL A 106 7.84 -10.52 0.11
CA VAL A 106 8.52 -9.27 0.49
C VAL A 106 7.59 -8.39 1.33
N LEU A 107 6.33 -8.23 0.91
CA LEU A 107 5.33 -7.44 1.63
C LEU A 107 5.06 -8.00 3.03
N ARG A 108 4.83 -9.32 3.15
CA ARG A 108 4.60 -10.01 4.42
C ARG A 108 5.79 -9.86 5.37
N ARG A 109 7.01 -10.07 4.86
CA ARG A 109 8.25 -9.92 5.62
C ARG A 109 8.39 -8.48 6.11
N PHE A 110 8.28 -7.50 5.22
CA PHE A 110 8.44 -6.09 5.56
C PHE A 110 7.45 -5.64 6.62
N ARG A 111 6.16 -6.01 6.50
CA ARG A 111 5.14 -5.72 7.49
C ARG A 111 5.50 -6.27 8.87
N ARG A 112 5.98 -7.52 8.94
CA ARG A 112 6.32 -8.16 10.21
C ARG A 112 7.46 -7.43 10.91
N GLU A 113 8.53 -7.12 10.18
CA GLU A 113 9.71 -6.48 10.76
C GLU A 113 9.48 -4.99 11.10
N ASN A 114 8.59 -4.29 10.38
CA ASN A 114 8.37 -2.84 10.51
C ASN A 114 6.96 -2.49 11.01
N ARG A 115 6.32 -3.40 11.77
CA ARG A 115 4.89 -3.32 12.11
C ARG A 115 4.49 -1.98 12.74
N GLU A 116 5.29 -1.48 13.66
CA GLU A 116 4.99 -0.24 14.37
C GLU A 116 5.06 0.98 13.44
N THR A 117 6.06 1.04 12.57
CA THR A 117 6.20 2.14 11.61
C THR A 117 5.09 2.13 10.56
N VAL A 118 4.67 0.94 10.11
CA VAL A 118 3.48 0.77 9.26
C VAL A 118 2.22 1.29 9.98
N ARG A 119 2.07 0.99 11.27
CA ARG A 119 0.93 1.44 12.09
C ARG A 119 0.89 2.96 12.19
N LEU A 120 2.03 3.60 12.45
CA LEU A 120 2.13 5.07 12.55
C LEU A 120 1.79 5.75 11.21
N CYS A 121 2.40 5.32 10.11
CA CYS A 121 2.12 5.89 8.80
C CYS A 121 0.67 5.65 8.34
N LEU A 122 0.10 4.49 8.69
CA LEU A 122 -1.30 4.20 8.43
C LEU A 122 -2.24 5.10 9.25
N ALA A 123 -1.93 5.36 10.53
CA ALA A 123 -2.74 6.23 11.37
C ALA A 123 -2.82 7.67 10.81
N GLU A 124 -1.70 8.20 10.31
CA GLU A 124 -1.66 9.50 9.61
C GLU A 124 -2.54 9.50 8.35
N ALA A 125 -2.44 8.45 7.52
CA ALA A 125 -3.27 8.30 6.34
C ALA A 125 -4.77 8.21 6.67
N LEU A 126 -5.12 7.53 7.76
CA LEU A 126 -6.49 7.45 8.25
C LEU A 126 -6.98 8.79 8.82
N GLY A 127 -6.11 9.55 9.48
CA GLY A 127 -6.40 10.91 9.96
C GLY A 127 -6.81 11.82 8.82
N PHE A 128 -6.04 11.82 7.72
CA PHE A 128 -6.40 12.55 6.51
C PHE A 128 -7.78 12.12 5.96
N LEU A 129 -8.03 10.81 5.83
CA LEU A 129 -9.34 10.34 5.35
C LEU A 129 -10.49 10.72 6.30
N ALA A 130 -10.24 10.72 7.60
CA ALA A 130 -11.21 11.15 8.61
C ALA A 130 -11.52 12.64 8.50
N GLU A 131 -10.50 13.50 8.34
CA GLU A 131 -10.70 14.94 8.13
C GLU A 131 -11.53 15.24 6.88
N GLN A 132 -11.30 14.51 5.79
CA GLN A 132 -12.10 14.65 4.58
C GLN A 132 -13.56 14.26 4.83
N LYS A 133 -13.82 13.22 5.63
CA LYS A 133 -15.19 12.83 6.05
C LYS A 133 -15.84 13.85 6.99
N VAL A 134 -15.06 14.48 7.86
CA VAL A 134 -15.54 15.57 8.74
C VAL A 134 -15.93 16.79 7.91
N LYS A 135 -15.10 17.21 6.96
CA LYS A 135 -15.42 18.30 6.01
C LYS A 135 -16.65 18.01 5.17
N ALA A 136 -16.88 16.74 4.83
CA ALA A 136 -18.08 16.30 4.12
C ALA A 136 -19.33 16.15 5.02
N GLY A 137 -19.22 16.37 6.34
CA GLY A 137 -20.33 16.25 7.29
C GLY A 137 -20.76 14.80 7.58
N VAL A 138 -19.97 13.80 7.19
CA VAL A 138 -20.26 12.38 7.42
C VAL A 138 -19.96 11.95 8.85
N VAL A 139 -18.95 12.57 9.47
CA VAL A 139 -18.50 12.29 10.83
C VAL A 139 -18.30 13.61 11.58
N THR A 140 -18.61 13.65 12.88
CA THR A 140 -18.53 14.87 13.69
C THR A 140 -17.14 15.11 14.29
N LYS A 141 -16.49 14.06 14.78
CA LYS A 141 -15.13 14.11 15.34
C LYS A 141 -14.50 12.73 15.30
N VAL A 142 -13.18 12.65 15.07
CA VAL A 142 -12.40 11.42 15.20
C VAL A 142 -11.26 11.66 16.19
N SER A 143 -11.03 10.72 17.09
CA SER A 143 -9.94 10.80 18.07
C SER A 143 -8.67 10.14 17.50
N PRO A 144 -7.47 10.67 17.81
CA PRO A 144 -6.21 10.02 17.43
C PRO A 144 -6.09 8.59 17.96
N ALA A 145 -6.65 8.31 19.14
CA ALA A 145 -6.68 6.97 19.72
C ALA A 145 -7.47 5.98 18.85
N HIS A 146 -8.64 6.37 18.33
CA HIS A 146 -9.42 5.51 17.43
C HIS A 146 -8.70 5.29 16.09
N LEU A 147 -7.97 6.28 15.58
CA LEU A 147 -7.16 6.12 14.37
C LEU A 147 -6.02 5.11 14.58
N ALA A 148 -5.34 5.18 15.72
CA ALA A 148 -4.30 4.24 16.10
C ALA A 148 -4.83 2.81 16.30
N GLU A 149 -6.00 2.67 16.92
CA GLU A 149 -6.69 1.39 17.08
C GLU A 149 -7.12 0.81 15.73
N GLU A 150 -7.71 1.62 14.86
CA GLU A 150 -8.11 1.21 13.51
C GLU A 150 -6.90 0.82 12.66
N ALA A 151 -5.78 1.54 12.74
CA ALA A 151 -4.54 1.15 12.07
C ALA A 151 -4.06 -0.23 12.54
N THR A 152 -4.11 -0.48 13.85
CA THR A 152 -3.77 -1.79 14.45
C THR A 152 -4.69 -2.88 13.94
N ARG A 153 -6.01 -2.64 13.94
CA ARG A 153 -7.02 -3.57 13.42
C ARG A 153 -6.73 -3.96 11.98
N ARG A 154 -6.41 -3.00 11.11
CA ARG A 154 -6.15 -3.24 9.69
C ARG A 154 -4.88 -4.06 9.45
N ILE A 155 -3.83 -3.82 10.23
CA ILE A 155 -2.62 -4.65 10.19
C ILE A 155 -2.96 -6.09 10.62
N THR A 156 -3.75 -6.27 11.68
CA THR A 156 -4.20 -7.60 12.12
C THR A 156 -5.04 -8.29 11.04
N MET A 157 -5.94 -7.57 10.37
CA MET A 157 -6.71 -8.11 9.24
C MET A 157 -5.81 -8.56 8.10
N ALA A 158 -4.78 -7.77 7.74
CA ALA A 158 -3.81 -8.16 6.73
C ALA A 158 -3.05 -9.43 7.10
N MET A 159 -2.60 -9.55 8.35
CA MET A 159 -1.96 -10.78 8.84
C MET A 159 -2.90 -11.99 8.76
N PHE A 160 -4.15 -11.83 9.16
CA PHE A 160 -5.14 -12.91 9.10
C PHE A 160 -5.42 -13.35 7.66
N ILE A 161 -5.60 -12.42 6.73
CA ILE A 161 -5.84 -12.76 5.32
C ILE A 161 -4.62 -13.45 4.72
N ASP A 162 -3.41 -12.96 4.99
CA ASP A 162 -2.19 -13.63 4.52
C ASP A 162 -2.06 -15.06 5.07
N SER A 163 -2.49 -15.32 6.30
CA SER A 163 -2.52 -16.68 6.84
C SER A 163 -3.48 -17.58 6.06
N LEU A 164 -4.69 -17.08 5.74
CA LEU A 164 -5.65 -17.83 4.92
C LEU A 164 -5.15 -18.09 3.50
N GLU A 165 -4.39 -17.15 2.92
CA GLU A 165 -3.78 -17.31 1.60
C GLU A 165 -2.71 -18.42 1.60
N LEU A 166 -1.95 -18.58 2.69
CA LEU A 166 -0.89 -19.58 2.80
C LEU A 166 -1.40 -20.99 3.12
N ASP A 167 -2.56 -21.12 3.79
CA ASP A 167 -3.18 -22.41 4.10
C ASP A 167 -3.88 -23.05 2.89
N GLY A 168 -4.10 -22.27 1.82
CA GLY A 168 -4.83 -22.68 0.62
C GLY A 168 -3.98 -23.19 -0.55
N ASP A 169 -2.65 -23.09 -0.45
CA ASP A 169 -1.66 -23.55 -1.43
C ASP A 169 -1.14 -24.96 -1.11
#